data_AF-A0A0B3SBN2-F1
#
_entry.id   AF-A0A0B3SBN2-F1
#
_cell.length_a   1.000
_cell.length_b   1.000
_cell.length_c   1.000
_cell.angle_alpha   90.00
_cell.angle_beta   90.00
_cell.angle_gamma   90.00
#
_symmetry.space_group_name_H-M   'P 1'
#
loop_
_entity.id
_entity.type
_entity.pdbx_description
1 polymer ?
#
loop_
_entity_poly.entity_id
_entity_poly.type
_entity_poly.pdbx_seq_one_letter_code
_entity_poly.pdbx_strand_id
1 'polypeptide(L)'
;MRITFTENGDKACTLSQKSNSSSTAFSIPVSKPALQAAFRDLLLDPEKREVMVGSVGVDRYRDGLRVHAGGGRFELPFRHLFPLVMEVAE
;
A
#
# COMPACT_ATOMS: atom_id res chain seq x y z
N MET A 1 14.36 4.68 6.86
CA MET A 1 13.21 3.83 6.49
C MET A 1 12.69 4.29 5.14
N ARG A 2 12.86 3.45 4.11
CA ARG A 2 12.40 3.65 2.73
C ARG A 2 11.39 2.55 2.42
N ILE A 3 10.27 2.92 1.81
CA ILE A 3 9.27 1.96 1.33
C ILE A 3 9.32 1.98 -0.19
N THR A 4 9.46 0.81 -0.80
CA THR A 4 9.48 0.62 -2.25
C THR A 4 8.32 -0.27 -2.65
N PHE A 5 7.66 0.09 -3.76
CA PHE A 5 6.54 -0.64 -4.29
C PHE A 5 6.91 -1.32 -5.60
N THR A 6 7.10 -2.64 -5.55
CA THR A 6 7.55 -3.43 -6.68
C THR A 6 6.39 -4.22 -7.26
N GLU A 7 6.21 -4.17 -8.58
CA GLU A 7 5.30 -5.07 -9.28
C GLU A 7 5.89 -6.47 -9.34
N ASN A 8 5.09 -7.46 -8.95
CA ASN A 8 5.42 -8.87 -9.05
C ASN A 8 4.42 -9.52 -10.01
N GLY A 9 4.51 -9.13 -11.29
CA GLY A 9 3.60 -9.52 -12.36
C GLY A 9 2.27 -8.73 -12.37
N ASP A 10 1.41 -9.03 -13.35
CA ASP A 10 0.16 -8.30 -13.60
C ASP A 10 -0.87 -8.34 -12.46
N LYS A 11 -0.77 -9.32 -11.56
CA LYS A 11 -1.80 -9.58 -10.53
C LYS A 11 -1.29 -9.54 -9.09
N ALA A 12 -0.01 -9.26 -8.89
CA ALA A 12 0.56 -9.20 -7.55
C ALA A 12 1.61 -8.09 -7.45
N CYS A 13 1.78 -7.58 -6.26
CA CYS A 13 2.72 -6.51 -5.98
C CYS A 13 3.33 -6.73 -4.59
N THR A 14 4.49 -6.14 -4.33
CA THR A 14 5.19 -6.30 -3.05
C THR A 14 5.59 -4.94 -2.51
N LEU A 15 5.16 -4.67 -1.27
CA LEU A 15 5.61 -3.54 -0.48
C LEU A 15 6.85 -3.97 0.31
N SER A 16 7.99 -3.34 0.03
CA SER A 16 9.23 -3.59 0.75
C SER A 16 9.58 -2.39 1.62
N GLN A 17 9.68 -2.61 2.92
CA GLN A 17 10.16 -1.65 3.91
C GLN A 17 11.62 -1.96 4.25
N LYS A 18 12.52 -1.01 3.98
CA LYS A 18 13.93 -1.11 4.37
C LYS A 18 14.28 -0.03 5.40
N SER A 19 14.72 -0.48 6.57
CA SER A 19 15.31 0.33 7.64
C SER A 19 16.81 0.00 7.73
N ASN A 20 17.58 0.81 8.49
CA ASN A 20 19.04 0.65 8.57
C ASN A 20 19.48 -0.74 9.08
N SER A 21 18.62 -1.44 9.82
CA SER A 21 18.92 -2.72 10.45
C SER A 21 17.93 -3.85 10.09
N SER A 22 16.92 -3.60 9.25
CA SER A 22 15.89 -4.60 8.93
C SER A 22 15.23 -4.34 7.58
N SER A 23 14.85 -5.41 6.88
CA SER A 23 14.08 -5.35 5.64
C SER A 23 12.86 -6.27 5.74
N THR A 24 11.67 -5.75 5.48
CA THR A 24 10.41 -6.49 5.49
C THR A 24 9.80 -6.39 4.10
N ALA A 25 9.48 -7.54 3.49
CA ALA A 25 8.76 -7.60 2.23
C ALA A 25 7.35 -8.16 2.50
N PHE A 26 6.34 -7.48 1.95
CA PHE A 26 4.94 -7.83 2.12
C PHE A 26 4.31 -8.00 0.74
N SER A 27 4.03 -9.26 0.37
CA SER A 27 3.42 -9.60 -0.90
C SER A 27 1.90 -9.47 -0.83
N ILE A 28 1.36 -8.75 -1.79
CA ILE A 28 -0.05 -8.37 -1.87
C ILE A 28 -0.60 -8.97 -3.17
N PRO A 29 -1.65 -9.80 -3.11
CA PRO A 29 -2.22 -10.49 -4.26
C PRO A 29 -3.17 -9.59 -5.07
N VAL A 30 -2.78 -8.33 -5.29
CA VAL A 30 -3.45 -7.42 -6.23
C VAL A 30 -2.42 -6.72 -7.11
N SER A 31 -2.85 -6.24 -8.27
CA SER A 31 -2.02 -5.41 -9.12
C SER A 31 -1.65 -4.09 -8.42
N LYS A 32 -0.44 -3.58 -8.66
CA LYS A 32 0.00 -2.24 -8.22
C LYS A 32 -1.00 -1.12 -8.55
N PRO A 33 -1.52 -0.98 -9.78
CA PRO A 33 -2.46 0.09 -10.11
C PRO A 33 -3.77 0.01 -9.32
N ALA A 34 -4.31 -1.19 -9.07
CA ALA A 34 -5.51 -1.34 -8.26
C ALA A 34 -5.28 -0.92 -6.79
N LEU A 35 -4.13 -1.25 -6.23
CA LEU A 35 -3.79 -0.82 -4.86
C LEU A 35 -3.55 0.70 -4.79
N GLN A 36 -2.86 1.28 -5.78
CA GLN A 36 -2.69 2.73 -5.88
C GLN A 36 -4.04 3.44 -6.01
N ALA A 37 -4.97 2.90 -6.79
CA ALA A 37 -6.32 3.45 -6.91
C ALA A 37 -7.05 3.46 -5.57
N ALA A 38 -6.96 2.38 -4.77
CA ALA A 38 -7.53 2.35 -3.43
C ALA A 38 -6.90 3.36 -2.47
N PHE A 39 -5.58 3.56 -2.55
CA PHE A 39 -4.93 4.63 -1.79
C PHE A 39 -5.42 6.02 -2.20
N ARG A 40 -5.56 6.28 -3.50
CA ARG A 40 -6.10 7.56 -4.00
C ARG A 40 -7.52 7.79 -3.52
N ASP A 41 -8.35 6.77 -3.61
CA ASP A 41 -9.75 6.83 -3.19
C ASP A 41 -9.88 7.17 -1.70
N LEU A 42 -9.08 6.52 -0.85
CA LEU A 42 -9.01 6.85 0.58
C LEU A 42 -8.36 8.21 0.88
N LEU A 43 -7.52 8.75 0.01
CA LEU A 43 -6.92 10.07 0.20
C LEU A 43 -7.84 11.19 -0.26
N LEU A 44 -8.66 10.95 -1.29
CA LEU A 44 -9.61 11.90 -1.85
C LEU A 44 -10.88 12.02 -1.01
N ASP A 45 -11.31 10.93 -0.37
CA ASP A 45 -12.51 10.92 0.47
C ASP A 45 -12.16 10.84 1.97
N PRO A 46 -12.33 11.95 2.74
CA PRO A 46 -12.03 11.99 4.17
C PRO A 46 -12.99 11.19 5.06
N GLU A 47 -14.20 10.92 4.58
CA GLU A 47 -15.23 10.20 5.34
C GLU A 47 -15.06 8.69 5.19
N LYS A 48 -14.45 8.25 4.09
CA LYS A 48 -14.14 6.84 3.82
C LYS A 48 -13.03 6.32 4.73
N ARG A 49 -13.35 5.30 5.52
CA ARG A 49 -12.44 4.70 6.52
C ARG A 49 -11.66 3.51 5.98
N GLU A 50 -12.26 2.76 5.07
CA GLU A 50 -11.67 1.56 4.47
C GLU A 50 -12.08 1.39 3.01
N VAL A 51 -11.23 0.69 2.25
CA VAL A 51 -11.47 0.24 0.87
C VAL A 51 -11.00 -1.21 0.77
N MET A 52 -11.82 -2.06 0.15
CA MET A 52 -11.42 -3.43 -0.19
C MET A 52 -11.15 -3.54 -1.70
N VAL A 53 -10.03 -4.16 -2.05
CA VAL A 53 -9.64 -4.50 -3.42
C VAL A 53 -9.40 -6.01 -3.48
N GLY A 54 -10.39 -6.76 -3.96
CA GLY A 54 -10.33 -8.23 -3.97
C GLY A 54 -10.22 -8.78 -2.55
N SER A 55 -9.11 -9.47 -2.23
CA SER A 55 -8.82 -10.02 -0.89
C SER A 55 -7.96 -9.11 -0.02
N VAL A 56 -7.72 -7.87 -0.46
CA VAL A 56 -6.84 -6.90 0.21
C VAL A 56 -7.68 -5.75 0.77
N GLY A 57 -7.61 -5.55 2.07
CA GLY A 57 -8.22 -4.41 2.75
C GLY A 57 -7.23 -3.27 2.91
N VAL A 58 -7.68 -2.04 2.77
CA VAL A 58 -6.91 -0.84 3.08
C VAL A 58 -7.73 0.03 4.02
N ASP A 59 -7.19 0.38 5.17
CA ASP A 59 -7.86 1.24 6.16
C ASP A 59 -6.99 2.44 6.53
N ARG A 60 -7.64 3.48 7.03
CA ARG A 60 -6.96 4.63 7.62
C ARG A 60 -6.44 4.27 9.01
N TYR A 61 -5.16 4.53 9.24
CA TYR A 61 -4.52 4.24 10.51
C TYR A 61 -3.69 5.43 10.98
N ARG A 62 -4.08 6.06 12.10
CA ARG A 62 -3.41 7.18 12.83
C ARG A 62 -2.55 8.13 11.99
N ASP A 63 -1.36 7.69 11.57
CA ASP A 63 -0.34 8.47 10.83
C ASP A 63 -0.15 8.02 9.36
N GLY A 64 -1.13 7.32 8.78
CA GLY A 64 -1.05 6.80 7.42
C GLY A 64 -2.22 5.92 7.01
N LEU A 65 -1.93 5.00 6.09
CA LEU A 65 -2.83 3.92 5.70
C LEU A 65 -2.24 2.59 6.16
N ARG A 66 -3.09 1.59 6.33
CA ARG A 66 -2.69 0.23 6.61
C ARG A 66 -3.27 -0.68 5.55
N VAL A 67 -2.46 -1.62 5.09
CA VAL A 67 -2.82 -2.63 4.10
C VAL A 67 -2.92 -3.97 4.78
N HIS A 68 -4.01 -4.66 4.55
CA HIS A 68 -4.32 -6.01 5.03
C HIS A 68 -4.36 -6.95 3.84
N ALA A 69 -3.55 -8.00 3.86
CA ALA A 69 -3.58 -9.04 2.84
C ALA A 69 -3.36 -10.41 3.49
N GLY A 70 -4.28 -11.35 3.26
CA GLY A 70 -4.25 -12.66 3.92
C GLY A 70 -4.29 -12.52 5.44
N GLY A 71 -3.30 -13.09 6.15
CA GLY A 71 -3.17 -13.01 7.61
C GLY A 71 -2.22 -11.90 8.12
N GLY A 72 -1.70 -11.05 7.24
CA GLY A 72 -0.71 -10.03 7.59
C GLY A 72 -1.23 -8.61 7.39
N ARG A 73 -0.50 -7.65 7.98
CA ARG A 73 -0.75 -6.22 7.82
C ARG A 73 0.56 -5.47 7.57
N PHE A 74 0.48 -4.42 6.77
CA PHE A 74 1.58 -3.53 6.46
C PHE A 74 1.16 -2.08 6.70
N GLU A 75 1.88 -1.37 7.55
CA GLU A 75 1.58 0.01 7.89
C GLU A 75 2.37 0.95 6.98
N LEU A 76 1.67 1.89 6.36
CA LEU A 76 2.20 2.83 5.38
C LEU A 76 2.00 4.28 5.86
N PRO A 77 3.01 4.87 6.53
CA PRO A 77 2.94 6.25 7.01
C PRO A 77 2.73 7.25 5.86
N PHE A 78 1.96 8.32 6.09
CA PHE A 78 1.63 9.33 5.07
C PHE A 78 2.86 9.92 4.37
N ARG A 79 3.96 10.12 5.11
CA ARG A 79 5.23 10.62 4.57
C ARG A 79 5.80 9.79 3.41
N HIS A 80 5.46 8.51 3.34
CA HIS A 80 5.89 7.58 2.30
C HIS A 80 4.78 7.21 1.32
N LEU A 81 3.53 7.54 1.65
CA LEU A 81 2.37 7.19 0.84
C LEU A 81 2.30 8.03 -0.45
N PHE A 82 2.45 9.34 -0.35
CA PHE A 82 2.39 10.25 -1.50
C PHE A 82 3.32 9.85 -2.67
N PRO A 83 4.63 9.59 -2.46
CA PRO A 83 5.50 9.18 -3.56
C PRO A 83 5.07 7.85 -4.18
N LEU A 84 4.52 6.92 -3.41
CA LEU A 84 4.04 5.63 -3.93
C LEU A 84 2.75 5.76 -4.75
N VAL A 85 1.89 6.72 -4.41
CA VAL A 85 0.63 6.99 -5.11
C VAL A 85 0.85 7.83 -6.37
N MET A 86 1.86 8.71 -6.34
CA MET A 86 2.24 9.58 -7.45
C MET A 86 3.21 8.96 -8.44
N GLU A 87 3.82 7.81 -8.11
CA GLU A 87 4.62 7.04 -9.07
C GLU A 87 3.74 6.71 -10.29
N VAL A 88 3.96 7.46 -11.38
CA VAL A 88 3.27 7.28 -12.65
C VAL A 88 3.69 5.91 -13.15
N ALA A 89 2.72 5.02 -13.35
CA ALA A 89 2.93 3.84 -14.17
C ALA A 89 3.20 4.37 -15.59
N GLU A 90 4.47 4.55 -15.93
CA GLU A 90 4.93 4.77 -17.32
C GLU A 90 4.70 3.51 -18.16
#